data_AF-A0A4Q4V034-F1
#
_entry.id   AF-A0A4Q4V034-F1
#
_cell.length_a   1.000
_cell.length_b   1.000
_cell.length_c   1.000
_cell.angle_alpha   90.00
_cell.angle_beta   90.00
_cell.angle_gamma   90.00
#
_symmetry.space_group_name_H-M   'P 1'
#
loop_
_entity.id
_entity.type
_entity.pdbx_description
1 polymer ?
#
loop_
_entity_poly.entity_id
_entity_poly.type
_entity_poly.pdbx_seq_one_letter_code
_entity_poly.pdbx_strand_id
1 'polypeptide(L)'
;MRTTGSTPALRPPHRAELPLWLALLLKKQRRANILAPPWLHPASLQDIINHETKVDPEAFSPPPPPPMRPDGRGGLRPYSYAHTQPPLPHASATTSTSTTTMMTTTALSPPFLPSCTQAAPSGYLPYHWLELAEALLAHAADDVPSAAEVRALLRDLQEVRAAKLRAGTAQLDDGGGGGVVGLRGVGAMELAENRAFVLGVVDGVRKLGASAEAGRREEEEEEEGDEEEDDGRGGVGGGYSDDEMEL
;
A
#
# COMPACT_ATOMS: atom_id res chain seq x y z
N MET A 1 -4.04 -8.17 15.25
CA MET A 1 -3.58 -7.95 16.64
C MET A 1 -4.52 -6.97 17.33
N ARG A 2 -5.07 -7.29 18.50
CA ARG A 2 -5.77 -6.28 19.33
C ARG A 2 -4.70 -5.42 19.99
N THR A 3 -4.65 -4.13 19.68
CA THR A 3 -3.69 -3.18 20.25
C THR A 3 -4.13 -2.62 21.60
N THR A 4 -5.39 -2.84 21.99
CA THR A 4 -5.94 -2.55 23.32
C THR A 4 -7.09 -3.51 23.64
N GLY A 5 -7.35 -3.76 24.93
CA GLY A 5 -8.48 -4.58 25.41
C GLY A 5 -8.12 -5.54 26.55
N SER A 6 -9.13 -6.01 27.27
CA SER A 6 -8.95 -7.01 28.32
C SER A 6 -8.54 -8.36 27.70
N THR A 7 -7.41 -8.91 28.15
CA THR A 7 -6.96 -10.26 27.75
C THR A 7 -7.97 -11.28 28.28
N PRO A 8 -8.48 -12.20 27.43
CA PRO A 8 -9.41 -13.22 27.90
C PRO A 8 -8.74 -14.10 28.97
N ALA A 9 -9.54 -14.61 29.91
CA ALA A 9 -9.04 -15.54 30.93
C ALA A 9 -8.43 -16.78 30.24
N LEU A 10 -7.14 -17.02 30.48
CA LEU A 10 -6.40 -18.14 29.89
C LEU A 10 -6.80 -19.44 30.60
N ARG A 11 -7.51 -20.32 29.89
CA ARG A 11 -7.96 -21.62 30.41
C ARG A 11 -7.31 -22.76 29.62
N PRO A 12 -6.23 -23.38 30.11
CA PRO A 12 -5.66 -24.56 29.46
C PRO A 12 -6.71 -25.69 29.33
N PRO A 13 -6.73 -26.45 28.22
CA PRO A 13 -5.89 -26.35 27.02
C PRO A 13 -6.53 -25.52 25.88
N HIS A 14 -7.51 -24.65 26.17
CA HIS A 14 -8.23 -23.92 25.13
C HIS A 14 -7.36 -22.85 24.46
N ARG A 15 -7.57 -22.67 23.16
CA ARG A 15 -6.94 -21.61 22.36
C ARG A 15 -7.44 -20.24 22.82
N ALA A 16 -6.53 -19.26 22.83
CA ALA A 16 -6.86 -17.87 23.13
C ALA A 16 -6.12 -16.95 22.15
N GLU A 17 -6.82 -15.92 21.68
CA GLU A 17 -6.25 -14.87 20.82
C GLU A 17 -5.48 -13.88 21.69
N LEU A 18 -4.16 -13.83 21.53
CA LEU A 18 -3.27 -12.95 22.31
C LEU A 18 -2.46 -12.03 21.40
N PRO A 19 -2.07 -10.84 21.88
CA PRO A 19 -1.02 -10.06 21.22
C PRO A 19 0.28 -10.87 21.10
N LEU A 20 0.99 -10.73 19.98
CA LEU A 20 2.21 -11.50 19.68
C LEU A 20 3.25 -11.40 20.80
N TRP A 21 3.49 -10.19 21.33
CA TRP A 21 4.46 -9.98 22.41
C TRP A 21 4.16 -10.84 23.64
N LEU A 22 2.88 -11.01 23.99
CA LEU A 22 2.45 -11.82 25.13
C LEU A 22 2.57 -13.30 24.82
N ALA A 23 2.19 -13.70 23.59
CA ALA A 23 2.34 -15.07 23.12
C ALA A 23 3.81 -15.52 23.15
N LEU A 24 4.73 -14.69 22.64
CA LEU A 24 6.17 -14.95 22.65
C LEU A 24 6.74 -15.00 24.07
N LEU A 25 6.28 -14.11 24.96
CA LEU A 25 6.68 -14.14 26.37
C LEU A 25 6.25 -15.45 27.04
N LEU A 26 5.01 -15.91 26.81
CA LEU A 26 4.52 -17.18 27.35
C LEU A 26 5.25 -18.39 26.74
N LYS A 27 5.58 -18.36 25.44
CA LYS A 27 6.40 -19.39 24.79
C LYS A 27 7.78 -19.48 25.42
N LYS A 28 8.45 -18.33 25.63
CA LYS A 28 9.76 -18.27 26.31
C LYS A 28 9.71 -18.82 27.74
N GLN A 29 8.61 -18.61 28.45
CA GLN A 29 8.35 -19.18 29.78
C GLN A 29 7.92 -20.65 29.76
N ARG A 30 7.79 -21.29 28.59
CA ARG A 30 7.28 -22.65 28.40
C ARG A 30 5.85 -22.85 28.94
N ARG A 31 5.02 -21.82 28.82
CA ARG A 31 3.63 -21.78 29.34
C ARG A 31 2.57 -21.82 28.24
N ALA A 32 2.98 -21.81 26.97
CA ALA A 32 2.08 -21.90 25.83
C ALA A 32 2.83 -22.47 24.62
N ASN A 33 2.07 -23.09 23.72
CA ASN A 33 2.49 -23.35 22.35
C ASN A 33 1.76 -22.35 21.44
N ILE A 34 2.45 -21.90 20.40
CA ILE A 34 1.91 -21.01 19.39
C ILE A 34 1.38 -21.86 18.23
N LEU A 35 0.33 -21.39 17.57
CA LEU A 35 -0.12 -21.98 16.32
C LEU A 35 0.40 -21.13 15.19
N ALA A 36 1.22 -21.71 14.31
CA ALA A 36 1.70 -21.02 13.13
C ALA A 36 0.50 -20.59 12.25
N PRO A 37 0.52 -19.36 11.70
CA PRO A 37 -0.57 -18.90 10.85
C PRO A 37 -0.59 -19.68 9.52
N PRO A 38 -1.75 -19.86 8.87
CA PRO A 38 -1.89 -20.72 7.69
C PRO A 38 -1.00 -20.34 6.50
N TRP A 39 -0.68 -19.06 6.34
CA TRP A 39 0.20 -18.57 5.29
C TRP A 39 1.67 -18.92 5.51
N LEU A 40 2.10 -19.16 6.76
CA LEU A 40 3.46 -19.56 7.13
C LEU A 40 3.62 -21.09 7.08
N HIS A 41 3.15 -21.67 5.99
CA HIS A 41 3.26 -23.10 5.70
C HIS A 41 4.07 -23.28 4.41
N PRO A 42 4.92 -24.32 4.28
CA PRO A 42 5.74 -24.52 3.09
C PRO A 42 4.95 -24.49 1.78
N ALA A 43 3.84 -25.25 1.69
CA ALA A 43 2.98 -25.25 0.52
C ALA A 43 2.44 -23.85 0.17
N SER A 44 2.01 -23.07 1.17
CA SER A 44 1.51 -21.71 0.96
C SER A 44 2.60 -20.79 0.38
N LEU A 45 3.81 -20.84 0.94
CA LEU A 45 4.92 -20.01 0.46
C LEU A 45 5.38 -20.45 -0.95
N GLN A 46 5.41 -21.74 -1.22
CA GLN A 46 5.71 -22.26 -2.56
C GLN A 46 4.68 -21.81 -3.58
N ASP A 47 3.38 -21.83 -3.25
CA ASP A 47 2.31 -21.36 -4.13
C ASP A 47 2.49 -19.87 -4.46
N ILE A 48 2.84 -19.06 -3.45
CA ILE A 48 3.10 -17.63 -3.63
C ILE A 48 4.33 -17.41 -4.51
N ILE A 49 5.45 -18.10 -4.24
CA ILE A 49 6.66 -18.00 -5.07
C ILE A 49 6.38 -18.43 -6.50
N ASN A 50 5.66 -19.53 -6.72
CA ASN A 50 5.28 -20.01 -8.04
C ASN A 50 4.39 -18.98 -8.76
N HIS A 51 3.43 -18.37 -8.06
CA HIS A 51 2.62 -17.31 -8.63
C HIS A 51 3.49 -16.14 -9.07
N GLU A 52 4.38 -15.67 -8.20
CA GLU A 52 5.22 -14.51 -8.42
C GLU A 52 6.40 -14.74 -9.38
N THR A 53 6.70 -15.98 -9.77
CA THR A 53 7.80 -16.30 -10.69
C THR A 53 7.33 -16.89 -12.02
N LYS A 54 6.20 -17.59 -12.04
CA LYS A 54 5.71 -18.33 -13.23
C LYS A 54 4.36 -17.84 -13.75
N VAL A 55 3.44 -17.48 -12.86
CA VAL A 55 2.05 -17.13 -13.25
C VAL A 55 1.95 -15.64 -13.59
N ASP A 56 2.48 -14.79 -12.72
CA ASP A 56 2.47 -13.34 -12.84
C ASP A 56 3.83 -12.78 -12.37
N PRO A 57 4.84 -12.76 -13.25
CA PRO A 57 6.19 -12.31 -12.91
C PRO A 57 6.30 -10.78 -12.75
N GLU A 58 5.36 -10.01 -13.31
CA GLU A 58 5.41 -8.55 -13.29
C GLU A 58 4.74 -7.95 -12.05
N ALA A 59 3.80 -8.67 -11.42
CA ALA A 59 3.09 -8.19 -10.23
C ALA A 59 3.43 -8.94 -8.95
N PHE A 60 3.26 -8.28 -7.79
CA PHE A 60 3.26 -8.94 -6.49
C PHE A 60 1.99 -9.78 -6.30
N SER A 61 2.07 -10.81 -5.46
CA SER A 61 0.88 -11.54 -5.02
C SER A 61 -0.14 -10.59 -4.37
N PRO A 62 -1.45 -10.76 -4.63
CA PRO A 62 -2.46 -9.86 -4.12
C PRO A 62 -2.53 -9.92 -2.59
N PRO A 63 -2.86 -8.81 -1.90
CA PRO A 63 -3.04 -8.83 -0.46
C PRO A 63 -4.24 -9.71 -0.07
N PRO A 64 -4.28 -10.24 1.17
CA PRO A 64 -5.38 -11.00 1.69
C PRO A 64 -6.73 -10.31 1.45
N PRO A 65 -7.77 -11.05 1.01
CA PRO A 65 -9.07 -10.46 0.78
C PRO A 65 -9.62 -9.86 2.09
N PRO A 66 -10.35 -8.74 2.02
CA PRO A 66 -10.96 -8.15 3.21
C PRO A 66 -11.98 -9.13 3.81
N PRO A 67 -12.14 -9.15 5.15
CA PRO A 67 -13.12 -10.01 5.79
C PRO A 67 -14.54 -9.65 5.32
N MET A 68 -15.28 -10.65 4.84
CA MET A 68 -16.66 -10.51 4.36
C MET A 68 -17.65 -11.10 5.38
N ARG A 69 -18.81 -10.47 5.55
CA ARG A 69 -19.93 -10.95 6.37
C ARG A 69 -21.15 -11.24 5.48
N PRO A 70 -21.95 -12.29 5.76
CA PRO A 70 -23.22 -12.51 5.10
C PRO A 70 -24.21 -11.36 5.39
N ASP A 71 -24.89 -10.87 4.36
CA ASP A 71 -25.83 -9.74 4.45
C ASP A 71 -27.29 -10.15 4.73
N GLY A 72 -27.52 -11.43 5.04
CA GLY A 72 -28.86 -11.99 5.28
C GLY A 72 -29.71 -12.15 4.01
N ARG A 73 -29.23 -11.71 2.84
CA ARG A 73 -29.89 -11.85 1.53
C ARG A 73 -29.16 -12.81 0.59
N GLY A 74 -28.22 -13.60 1.13
CA GLY A 74 -27.36 -14.49 0.35
C GLY A 74 -26.17 -13.78 -0.32
N GLY A 75 -25.95 -12.49 -0.05
CA GLY A 75 -24.78 -11.74 -0.48
C GLY A 75 -23.67 -11.69 0.57
N LEU A 76 -22.48 -11.27 0.13
CA LEU A 76 -21.32 -11.03 0.99
C LEU A 76 -20.98 -9.55 0.98
N ARG A 77 -20.73 -8.96 2.17
CA ARG A 77 -20.35 -7.55 2.32
C ARG A 77 -19.06 -7.39 3.13
N PRO A 78 -18.13 -6.51 2.74
CA PRO A 78 -16.94 -6.24 3.54
C PRO A 78 -17.30 -5.66 4.91
N TYR A 79 -16.54 -6.03 5.94
CA TYR A 79 -16.75 -5.52 7.31
C TYR A 79 -16.56 -4.00 7.46
N SER A 80 -15.81 -3.36 6.56
CA SER A 80 -15.39 -1.95 6.66
C SER A 80 -16.44 -0.94 6.19
N TYR A 81 -17.56 -1.37 5.60
CA TYR A 81 -18.62 -0.48 5.13
C TYR A 81 -19.86 -0.54 6.04
N ALA A 82 -19.71 -0.02 7.25
CA ALA A 82 -20.84 0.30 8.13
C ALA A 82 -21.13 1.82 8.09
N HIS A 83 -21.45 2.35 6.90
CA HIS A 83 -22.03 3.69 6.68
C HIS A 83 -22.55 3.67 5.23
N THR A 84 -23.80 3.89 4.87
CA THR A 84 -24.92 4.61 5.45
C THR A 84 -26.16 3.95 4.83
N GLN A 85 -27.13 3.48 5.61
CA GLN A 85 -28.46 3.33 5.04
C GLN A 85 -28.95 4.77 4.81
N PRO A 86 -29.26 5.23 3.58
CA PRO A 86 -29.98 6.49 3.44
C PRO A 86 -31.26 6.36 4.27
N PRO A 87 -31.63 7.36 5.09
CA PRO A 87 -32.83 7.27 5.91
C PRO A 87 -34.00 6.99 4.98
N LEU A 88 -34.66 5.84 5.18
CA LEU A 88 -35.94 5.57 4.53
C LEU A 88 -36.90 6.67 5.00
N PRO A 89 -37.60 7.38 4.10
CA PRO A 89 -38.44 8.53 4.47
C PRO A 89 -39.76 8.15 5.18
N HIS A 90 -39.88 6.96 5.75
CA HIS A 90 -41.12 6.51 6.42
C HIS A 90 -40.90 5.29 7.32
N ALA A 91 -40.46 5.49 8.56
CA ALA A 91 -40.65 4.46 9.58
C ALA A 91 -40.92 5.14 10.91
N SER A 92 -42.21 5.23 11.22
CA SER A 92 -42.76 5.79 12.45
C SER A 92 -42.06 5.22 13.68
N ALA A 93 -41.62 6.13 14.56
CA ALA A 93 -41.09 5.82 15.86
C ALA A 93 -42.09 4.98 16.67
N THR A 94 -41.81 3.69 16.78
CA THR A 94 -42.39 2.85 17.84
C THR A 94 -41.24 2.33 18.69
N THR A 95 -41.19 2.89 19.90
CA THR A 95 -40.23 2.58 20.95
C THR A 95 -40.26 1.08 21.26
N SER A 96 -39.23 0.36 20.83
CA SER A 96 -38.87 -0.93 21.42
C SER A 96 -37.47 -0.80 21.99
N THR A 97 -37.41 -0.82 23.33
CA THR A 97 -36.18 -0.82 24.13
C THR A 97 -35.41 -2.11 23.87
N SER A 98 -34.66 -2.14 22.78
CA SER A 98 -33.61 -3.11 22.55
C SER A 98 -32.31 -2.41 22.90
N THR A 99 -31.70 -2.77 24.03
CA THR A 99 -30.35 -2.34 24.41
C THR A 99 -29.35 -2.95 23.43
N THR A 100 -29.33 -2.41 22.21
CA THR A 100 -28.28 -2.68 21.22
C THR A 100 -27.06 -1.92 21.71
N THR A 101 -26.16 -2.64 22.37
CA THR A 101 -24.78 -2.22 22.57
C THR A 101 -24.29 -1.58 21.28
N MET A 102 -24.06 -0.26 21.30
CA MET A 102 -23.40 0.48 20.25
C MET A 102 -21.98 -0.08 20.12
N MET A 103 -21.81 -1.18 19.39
CA MET A 103 -20.51 -1.61 18.91
C MET A 103 -20.08 -0.55 17.91
N THR A 104 -19.30 0.41 18.39
CA THR A 104 -18.51 1.33 17.56
C THR A 104 -17.65 0.49 16.62
N THR A 105 -18.18 0.23 15.43
CA THR A 105 -17.44 -0.46 14.36
C THR A 105 -16.46 0.56 13.81
N THR A 106 -15.26 0.60 14.38
CA THR A 106 -14.13 1.31 13.80
C THR A 106 -13.94 0.81 12.38
N ALA A 107 -14.06 1.69 11.38
CA ALA A 107 -13.68 1.38 10.02
C ALA A 107 -12.17 1.12 9.99
N LEU A 108 -11.78 -0.15 9.91
CA LEU A 108 -10.39 -0.55 9.81
C LEU A 108 -10.02 -0.60 8.32
N SER A 109 -8.97 0.13 7.92
CA SER A 109 -8.28 -0.02 6.64
C SER A 109 -6.99 -0.83 6.84
N PRO A 110 -6.37 -1.40 5.80
CA PRO A 110 -4.97 -1.82 5.89
C PRO A 110 -4.11 -0.66 6.44
N PRO A 111 -3.14 -0.93 7.33
CA PRO A 111 -2.70 -2.24 7.83
C PRO A 111 -3.45 -2.76 9.07
N PHE A 112 -4.52 -2.08 9.51
CA PHE A 112 -5.24 -2.40 10.75
C PHE A 112 -6.35 -3.45 10.61
N LEU A 113 -6.54 -4.00 9.41
CA LEU A 113 -7.48 -5.11 9.20
C LEU A 113 -6.95 -6.41 9.83
N PRO A 114 -7.82 -7.24 10.45
CA PRO A 114 -7.42 -8.56 10.94
C PRO A 114 -6.79 -9.45 9.86
N SER A 115 -7.25 -9.34 8.61
CA SER A 115 -6.71 -10.05 7.44
C SER A 115 -5.28 -9.63 7.07
N CYS A 116 -4.81 -8.46 7.53
CA CYS A 116 -3.43 -8.01 7.34
C CYS A 116 -2.46 -8.58 8.41
N THR A 117 -2.88 -9.56 9.20
CA THR A 117 -2.08 -10.16 10.29
C THR A 117 -2.15 -11.70 10.28
N GLN A 118 -2.22 -12.37 11.44
CA GLN A 118 -2.23 -13.84 11.55
C GLN A 118 -3.40 -14.55 10.84
N ALA A 119 -4.49 -13.83 10.59
CA ALA A 119 -5.71 -14.38 9.99
C ALA A 119 -5.69 -14.39 8.45
N ALA A 120 -4.56 -14.05 7.82
CA ALA A 120 -4.41 -14.20 6.39
C ALA A 120 -4.56 -15.69 6.00
N PRO A 121 -5.40 -16.00 4.99
CA PRO A 121 -5.55 -17.37 4.50
C PRO A 121 -4.27 -17.87 3.82
N SER A 122 -4.15 -19.18 3.66
CA SER A 122 -3.07 -19.79 2.86
C SER A 122 -3.08 -19.24 1.43
N GLY A 123 -1.91 -19.08 0.84
CA GLY A 123 -1.72 -18.50 -0.49
C GLY A 123 -1.72 -16.96 -0.53
N TYR A 124 -1.78 -16.29 0.62
CA TYR A 124 -1.73 -14.82 0.71
C TYR A 124 -0.69 -14.35 1.73
N LEU A 125 -0.03 -13.22 1.43
CA LEU A 125 0.93 -12.58 2.33
C LEU A 125 0.31 -11.40 3.08
N PRO A 126 0.23 -11.42 4.43
CA PRO A 126 -0.19 -10.24 5.18
C PRO A 126 0.84 -9.10 5.08
N TYR A 127 0.41 -7.88 5.39
CA TYR A 127 1.27 -6.69 5.29
C TYR A 127 2.56 -6.78 6.12
N HIS A 128 2.51 -7.45 7.29
CA HIS A 128 3.67 -7.66 8.17
C HIS A 128 4.22 -9.09 8.09
N TRP A 129 4.20 -9.72 6.91
CA TRP A 129 4.56 -11.13 6.76
C TRP A 129 6.00 -11.42 7.23
N LEU A 130 6.96 -10.56 6.90
CA LEU A 130 8.37 -10.81 7.19
C LEU A 130 8.66 -10.67 8.68
N GLU A 131 8.14 -9.63 9.34
CA GLU A 131 8.34 -9.40 10.77
C GLU A 131 7.69 -10.50 11.62
N LEU A 132 6.49 -10.95 11.22
CA LEU A 132 5.81 -12.05 11.87
C LEU A 132 6.58 -13.37 11.69
N ALA A 133 7.05 -13.63 10.48
CA ALA A 133 7.80 -14.84 10.19
C ALA A 133 9.10 -14.90 10.97
N GLU A 134 9.88 -13.81 10.98
CA GLU A 134 11.15 -13.73 11.72
C GLU A 134 10.93 -13.91 13.24
N ALA A 135 9.97 -13.19 13.82
CA ALA A 135 9.69 -13.28 15.25
C ALA A 135 9.27 -14.70 15.67
N LEU A 136 8.44 -15.37 14.87
CA LEU A 136 8.01 -16.74 15.12
C LEU A 136 9.15 -17.74 14.92
N LEU A 137 9.93 -17.63 13.84
CA LEU A 137 11.04 -18.54 13.56
C LEU A 137 12.23 -18.36 14.51
N ALA A 138 12.36 -17.20 15.16
CA ALA A 138 13.39 -16.96 16.16
C ALA A 138 13.04 -17.54 17.54
N HIS A 139 11.75 -17.60 17.90
CA HIS A 139 11.32 -17.87 19.28
C HIS A 139 10.33 -19.03 19.45
N ALA A 140 9.75 -19.50 18.36
CA ALA A 140 8.73 -20.55 18.32
C ALA A 140 8.88 -21.45 17.09
N ALA A 141 10.12 -21.70 16.64
CA ALA A 141 10.38 -22.52 15.45
C ALA A 141 9.88 -23.95 15.58
N ASP A 142 9.83 -24.48 16.81
CA ASP A 142 9.29 -25.81 17.13
C ASP A 142 7.77 -25.91 16.92
N ASP A 143 7.08 -24.77 16.88
CA ASP A 143 5.64 -24.69 16.59
C ASP A 143 5.34 -24.47 15.09
N VAL A 144 6.37 -24.31 14.25
CA VAL A 144 6.24 -24.03 12.80
C VAL A 144 6.49 -25.32 12.00
N PRO A 145 5.59 -25.70 11.06
CA PRO A 145 5.79 -26.87 10.21
C PRO A 145 7.01 -26.68 9.30
N SER A 146 7.93 -27.65 9.31
CA SER A 146 9.16 -27.63 8.49
C SER A 146 9.92 -26.29 8.57
N ALA A 147 10.20 -25.79 9.78
CA ALA A 147 10.78 -24.45 9.98
C ALA A 147 12.07 -24.16 9.18
N ALA A 148 12.89 -25.17 8.88
CA ALA A 148 14.08 -24.99 8.04
C ALA A 148 13.72 -24.68 6.57
N GLU A 149 12.74 -25.40 6.02
CA GLU A 149 12.20 -25.19 4.68
C GLU A 149 11.51 -23.83 4.58
N VAL A 150 10.69 -23.47 5.59
CA VAL A 150 10.05 -22.16 5.67
C VAL A 150 11.09 -21.03 5.63
N ARG A 151 12.22 -21.15 6.36
CA ARG A 151 13.31 -20.16 6.29
C ARG A 151 13.93 -20.04 4.90
N ALA A 152 14.07 -21.14 4.17
CA ALA A 152 14.57 -21.11 2.79
C ALA A 152 13.58 -20.39 1.88
N LEU A 153 12.31 -20.80 1.90
CA LEU A 153 11.25 -20.21 1.09
C LEU A 153 11.06 -18.71 1.36
N LEU A 154 11.17 -18.26 2.61
CA LEU A 154 11.08 -16.83 2.93
C LEU A 154 12.24 -16.02 2.34
N ARG A 155 13.45 -16.59 2.28
CA ARG A 155 14.60 -15.92 1.63
C ARG A 155 14.40 -15.84 0.13
N ASP A 156 13.98 -16.93 -0.50
CA ASP A 156 13.70 -16.98 -1.93
C ASP A 156 12.60 -15.96 -2.29
N LEU A 157 11.53 -15.89 -1.49
CA LEU A 157 10.45 -14.93 -1.65
C LEU A 157 10.93 -13.47 -1.47
N GLN A 158 11.77 -13.19 -0.48
CA GLN A 158 12.35 -11.86 -0.27
C GLN A 158 13.21 -11.44 -1.47
N GLU A 159 14.01 -12.35 -2.03
CA GLU A 159 14.84 -12.10 -3.21
C GLU A 159 13.98 -11.78 -4.45
N VAL A 160 12.97 -12.61 -4.74
CA VAL A 160 12.01 -12.38 -5.83
C VAL A 160 11.35 -11.00 -5.70
N ARG A 161 10.88 -10.65 -4.51
CA ARG A 161 10.15 -9.40 -4.28
C ARG A 161 11.06 -8.18 -4.24
N ALA A 162 12.28 -8.30 -3.73
CA ALA A 162 13.31 -7.26 -3.82
C ALA A 162 13.72 -6.98 -5.27
N ALA A 163 13.79 -8.00 -6.13
CA ALA A 163 14.04 -7.81 -7.56
C ALA A 163 12.91 -7.03 -8.24
N LYS A 164 11.65 -7.38 -7.95
CA LYS A 164 10.48 -6.66 -8.48
C LYS A 164 10.41 -5.20 -8.02
N LEU A 165 10.70 -4.93 -6.74
CA LEU A 165 10.71 -3.55 -6.24
C LEU A 165 11.73 -2.68 -6.98
N ARG A 166 12.94 -3.21 -7.22
CA ARG A 166 13.97 -2.51 -8.00
C ARG A 166 13.55 -2.30 -9.46
N ALA A 167 12.93 -3.28 -10.09
CA ALA A 167 12.40 -3.15 -11.45
C ALA A 167 11.29 -2.09 -11.52
N GLY A 168 10.35 -2.10 -10.56
CA GLY A 168 9.27 -1.12 -10.49
C GLY A 168 9.75 0.32 -10.30
N THR A 169 10.86 0.54 -9.58
CA THR A 169 11.47 1.87 -9.48
C THR A 169 12.22 2.32 -10.72
N ALA A 170 12.77 1.40 -11.52
CA ALA A 170 13.43 1.76 -12.77
C ALA A 170 12.44 2.32 -13.80
N GLN A 171 11.20 1.82 -13.80
CA GLN A 171 10.13 2.33 -14.67
C GLN A 171 9.72 3.79 -14.38
N LEU A 172 10.08 4.34 -13.22
CA LEU A 172 9.86 5.76 -12.90
C LEU A 172 10.84 6.69 -13.63
N ASP A 173 12.01 6.19 -14.01
CA ASP A 173 13.10 6.99 -14.61
C ASP A 173 12.85 7.25 -16.11
N ASP A 174 12.17 6.31 -16.80
CA ASP A 174 11.96 6.36 -18.26
C ASP A 174 10.97 7.45 -18.73
N GLY A 175 10.45 8.30 -17.83
CA GLY A 175 9.66 9.50 -18.16
C GLY A 175 8.29 9.26 -18.83
N GLY A 176 8.01 8.07 -19.36
CA GLY A 176 6.80 7.75 -20.11
C GLY A 176 5.63 7.22 -19.28
N GLY A 177 5.83 6.95 -17.98
CA GLY A 177 4.95 6.12 -17.16
C GLY A 177 4.11 6.85 -16.12
N GLY A 178 3.55 8.04 -16.39
CA GLY A 178 2.48 8.66 -15.56
C GLY A 178 2.75 8.85 -14.05
N GLY A 179 3.96 8.61 -13.56
CA GLY A 179 4.38 8.79 -12.16
C GLY A 179 3.74 7.86 -11.12
N VAL A 180 3.02 6.79 -11.50
CA VAL A 180 2.29 5.93 -10.54
C VAL A 180 2.88 4.52 -10.47
N VAL A 181 3.48 4.16 -9.34
CA VAL A 181 3.91 2.79 -9.03
C VAL A 181 2.85 2.09 -8.18
N GLY A 182 2.39 0.93 -8.63
CA GLY A 182 1.47 0.09 -7.86
C GLY A 182 2.18 -0.62 -6.69
N LEU A 183 1.90 -0.20 -5.46
CA LEU A 183 2.42 -0.83 -4.24
C LEU A 183 1.46 -1.90 -3.67
N ARG A 184 0.56 -2.42 -4.51
CA ARG A 184 -0.41 -3.42 -4.08
C ARG A 184 0.31 -4.73 -3.78
N GLY A 185 0.11 -5.23 -2.57
CA GLY A 185 0.72 -6.50 -2.13
C GLY A 185 2.10 -6.32 -1.51
N VAL A 186 2.70 -5.12 -1.53
CA VAL A 186 3.99 -4.83 -0.88
C VAL A 186 3.83 -4.83 0.65
N GLY A 187 4.76 -5.48 1.35
CA GLY A 187 4.80 -5.58 2.80
C GLY A 187 5.45 -4.36 3.48
N ALA A 188 5.27 -4.27 4.79
CA ALA A 188 5.77 -3.16 5.60
C ALA A 188 7.31 -3.07 5.59
N MET A 189 8.00 -4.18 5.86
CA MET A 189 9.46 -4.22 5.86
C MET A 189 10.04 -3.87 4.48
N GLU A 190 9.45 -4.42 3.43
CA GLU A 190 9.87 -4.15 2.04
C GLU A 190 9.76 -2.66 1.69
N LEU A 191 8.66 -2.03 2.10
CA LEU A 191 8.47 -0.60 1.94
C LEU A 191 9.48 0.20 2.78
N ALA A 192 9.72 -0.21 4.02
CA ALA A 192 10.65 0.46 4.92
C ALA A 192 12.10 0.43 4.40
N GLU A 193 12.55 -0.71 3.87
CA GLU A 193 13.88 -0.89 3.29
C GLU A 193 14.10 -0.04 2.04
N ASN A 194 13.08 0.08 1.19
CA ASN A 194 13.19 0.81 -0.08
C ASN A 194 12.83 2.30 0.03
N ARG A 195 12.25 2.75 1.15
CA ARG A 195 11.69 4.10 1.34
C ARG A 195 12.67 5.22 0.98
N ALA A 196 13.88 5.18 1.53
CA ALA A 196 14.85 6.26 1.33
C ALA A 196 15.25 6.40 -0.15
N PHE A 197 15.44 5.26 -0.82
CA PHE A 197 15.79 5.21 -2.24
C PHE A 197 14.65 5.71 -3.12
N VAL A 198 13.44 5.17 -2.95
CA VAL A 198 12.26 5.55 -3.75
C VAL A 198 11.96 7.04 -3.64
N LEU A 199 12.00 7.59 -2.42
CA LEU A 199 11.77 9.02 -2.20
C LEU A 199 12.85 9.86 -2.90
N GLY A 200 14.11 9.43 -2.85
CA GLY A 200 15.19 10.12 -3.56
C GLY A 200 15.01 10.16 -5.08
N VAL A 201 14.60 9.03 -5.69
CA VAL A 201 14.30 8.96 -7.14
C VAL A 201 13.14 9.88 -7.50
N VAL A 202 12.03 9.81 -6.75
CA VAL A 202 10.84 10.63 -7.01
C VAL A 202 11.13 12.13 -6.86
N ASP A 203 11.88 12.54 -5.84
CA ASP A 203 12.29 13.92 -5.66
C ASP A 203 13.21 14.39 -6.81
N GLY A 204 14.10 13.51 -7.28
CA GLY A 204 14.97 13.75 -8.44
C GLY A 204 14.17 13.96 -9.72
N VAL A 205 13.26 13.04 -10.05
CA VAL A 205 12.37 13.14 -11.23
C VAL A 205 11.50 14.40 -11.15
N ARG A 206 10.96 14.73 -9.97
CA ARG A 206 10.17 15.95 -9.77
C ARG A 206 11.00 17.22 -10.03
N LYS A 207 12.25 17.24 -9.59
CA LYS A 207 13.15 18.38 -9.80
C LYS A 207 13.51 18.53 -11.29
N LEU A 208 13.80 17.42 -11.98
CA LEU A 208 14.08 17.41 -13.41
C LEU A 208 12.87 17.87 -14.23
N GLY A 209 11.67 17.36 -13.90
CA GLY A 209 10.43 17.78 -14.56
C GLY A 209 10.13 19.27 -14.36
N ALA A 210 10.33 19.80 -13.15
CA ALA A 210 10.15 21.22 -12.88
C ALA A 210 11.16 22.09 -13.65
N SER A 211 12.42 21.65 -13.77
CA SER A 211 13.43 22.35 -14.56
C SER A 211 13.17 22.31 -16.06
N ALA A 212 12.72 21.16 -16.59
CA ALA A 212 12.38 21.01 -18.01
C ALA A 212 11.16 21.86 -18.40
N GLU A 213 10.13 21.91 -17.54
CA GLU A 213 8.95 22.74 -17.77
C GLU A 213 9.28 24.24 -17.69
N ALA A 214 10.14 24.65 -16.74
CA ALA A 214 10.59 26.03 -16.65
C ALA A 214 11.37 26.46 -17.91
N GLY A 215 12.27 25.60 -18.42
CA GLY A 215 13.00 25.90 -19.66
C GLY A 215 12.09 26.03 -20.87
N ARG A 216 11.10 25.13 -21.02
CA ARG A 216 10.08 25.24 -22.08
C ARG A 216 9.32 26.57 -22.01
N ARG A 217 8.95 26.99 -20.79
CA ARG A 217 8.22 28.24 -20.57
C ARG A 217 9.08 29.48 -20.86
N GLU A 218 10.36 29.46 -20.51
CA GLU A 218 11.30 30.54 -20.84
C GLU A 218 11.47 30.66 -22.37
N GLU A 219 11.58 29.54 -23.10
CA GLU A 219 11.63 29.52 -24.56
C GLU A 219 10.33 30.07 -25.18
N GLU A 220 9.15 29.70 -24.66
CA GLU A 220 7.86 30.23 -25.12
C GLU A 220 7.71 31.74 -24.83
N GLU A 221 8.18 32.22 -23.67
CA GLU A 221 8.16 33.65 -23.31
C GLU A 221 9.17 34.48 -24.14
N GLU A 222 10.31 33.89 -24.57
CA GLU A 222 11.27 34.53 -25.48
C GLU A 222 10.71 34.63 -26.92
N GLU A 223 10.04 33.59 -27.42
CA GLU A 223 9.40 33.60 -28.75
C GLU A 223 8.24 34.62 -28.83
N GLU A 224 7.40 34.73 -27.79
CA GLU A 224 6.34 35.75 -27.72
C GLU A 224 6.91 37.18 -27.63
N GLY A 225 8.07 37.38 -26.99
CA GLY A 225 8.73 38.67 -26.89
C GLY A 225 9.36 39.17 -28.19
N ASP A 226 9.91 38.26 -29.00
CA ASP A 226 10.50 38.60 -30.30
C ASP A 226 9.43 38.92 -31.37
N GLU A 227 8.24 38.33 -31.29
CA GLU A 227 7.10 38.65 -32.18
C GLU A 227 6.53 40.08 -31.93
N GLU A 228 6.55 40.57 -30.68
CA GLU A 228 6.11 41.95 -30.36
C GLU A 228 7.13 43.04 -30.78
N GLU A 229 8.44 42.72 -30.90
CA GLU A 229 9.46 43.68 -31.33
C GLU A 229 9.54 43.89 -32.86
N ASP A 230 9.18 42.87 -33.68
CA ASP A 230 9.21 42.98 -35.16
C ASP A 230 8.07 43.87 -35.71
N ASP A 231 6.89 43.86 -35.08
CA ASP A 231 5.76 44.75 -35.41
C ASP A 231 6.05 46.24 -35.09
N GLY A 232 7.13 46.54 -34.35
CA GLY A 232 7.56 47.88 -33.96
C GLY A 232 8.52 48.59 -34.92
N ARG A 233 9.11 47.90 -35.93
CA ARG A 233 10.17 48.47 -36.80
C ARG A 233 9.79 48.73 -38.26
N GLY A 234 8.52 48.56 -38.63
CA GLY A 234 8.00 48.92 -39.96
C GLY A 234 7.44 50.34 -40.07
N GLY A 235 8.19 51.40 -39.74
CA GLY A 235 7.62 52.76 -39.63
C GLY A 235 8.55 53.94 -39.92
N VAL A 236 8.78 54.20 -41.22
CA VAL A 236 9.06 55.50 -41.85
C VAL A 236 10.43 56.16 -41.59
N GLY A 237 11.38 55.82 -42.47
CA GLY A 237 12.43 56.74 -42.90
C GLY A 237 12.00 57.46 -44.18
N GLY A 238 12.02 58.80 -44.20
CA GLY A 238 11.85 59.56 -45.44
C GLY A 238 11.58 61.07 -45.29
N GLY A 239 12.66 61.86 -45.29
CA GLY A 239 12.74 63.12 -46.05
C GLY A 239 12.31 64.43 -45.38
N TYR A 240 13.28 65.20 -44.90
CA TYR A 240 13.19 66.66 -44.88
C TYR A 240 13.58 67.21 -46.27
N SER A 241 12.74 68.07 -46.84
CA SER A 241 13.16 69.14 -47.75
C SER A 241 12.17 70.30 -47.65
N ASP A 242 12.67 71.37 -47.03
CA ASP A 242 12.13 72.73 -46.97
C ASP A 242 12.29 73.43 -48.33
N ASP A 243 11.59 74.55 -48.51
CA ASP A 243 11.60 75.50 -49.65
C ASP A 243 10.85 75.11 -50.94
N GLU A 244 9.73 75.79 -51.24
CA GLU A 244 9.70 76.92 -52.20
C GLU A 244 8.31 77.61 -52.23
N MET A 245 8.30 78.94 -52.13
CA MET A 245 7.14 79.81 -52.31
C MET A 245 6.69 79.86 -53.78
N GLU A 246 5.39 80.05 -54.05
CA GLU A 246 4.86 81.23 -54.77
C GLU A 246 3.36 81.12 -55.10
N LEU A 247 2.66 82.23 -54.78
CA LEU A 247 1.43 82.83 -55.33
C LEU A 247 0.08 82.10 -55.22
#